data_AF-A0A7L2WTB5-F1
#
_entry.id   AF-A0A7L2WTB5-F1
#
_cell.length_a   1.000
_cell.length_b   1.000
_cell.length_c   1.000
_cell.angle_alpha   90.00
_cell.angle_beta   90.00
_cell.angle_gamma   90.00
#
_symmetry.space_group_name_H-M   'P 1'
#
loop_
_entity.id
_entity.type
_entity.pdbx_description
1 polymer ?
#
loop_
_entity_poly.entity_id
_entity_poly.type
_entity_poly.pdbx_seq_one_letter_code
_entity_poly.pdbx_strand_id
1 'polypeptide(L)'
;MTLTHSCNTPWADNWLVDTGDEPPLHHGLSPFGKTVLEEMNRLGMIVDLAHVSVETMKVVLSLSKAPIIFSHSSAYSLCPHRRNVPDDVLRMVVS
;
A
#
# COMPACT_ATOMS: atom_id res chain seq x y z
N MET A 1 -8.17 -2.70 -7.37
CA MET A 1 -7.35 -3.91 -7.17
C MET A 1 -6.50 -3.70 -5.93
N THR A 2 -6.58 -4.63 -4.97
CA THR A 2 -5.69 -4.66 -3.79
C THR A 2 -4.30 -5.12 -4.22
N LEU A 3 -3.26 -4.36 -3.88
CA LEU A 3 -1.93 -4.59 -4.48
C LEU A 3 -1.23 -5.86 -3.98
N THR A 4 -1.53 -6.26 -2.76
CA THR A 4 -1.05 -7.48 -2.13
C THR A 4 -2.20 -8.13 -1.35
N HIS A 5 -1.97 -9.37 -0.92
CA HIS A 5 -2.69 -9.93 0.22
C HIS A 5 -1.67 -10.14 1.35
N SER A 6 -1.70 -11.24 2.09
CA SER A 6 -0.67 -11.60 3.09
C SER A 6 0.56 -12.29 2.48
N CYS A 7 1.03 -11.80 1.33
CA CYS A 7 2.26 -12.25 0.68
C CYS A 7 2.79 -11.18 -0.26
N ASN A 8 4.12 -11.12 -0.41
CA ASN A 8 4.75 -10.25 -1.38
C ASN A 8 4.40 -10.67 -2.79
N THR A 9 4.20 -9.70 -3.67
CA THR A 9 4.13 -9.93 -5.11
C THR A 9 5.46 -9.55 -5.75
N PRO A 10 5.72 -9.90 -7.02
CA PRO A 10 6.88 -9.38 -7.76
C PRO A 10 6.89 -7.85 -7.95
N TRP A 11 5.87 -7.14 -7.44
CA TRP A 11 5.65 -5.73 -7.73
C TRP A 11 5.31 -4.86 -6.51
N ALA A 12 4.95 -5.44 -5.36
CA ALA A 12 4.67 -4.70 -4.13
C ALA A 12 4.93 -5.55 -2.87
N ASP A 13 5.34 -4.88 -1.78
CA ASP A 13 5.55 -5.48 -0.47
C ASP A 13 4.27 -5.46 0.39
N ASN A 14 4.04 -6.54 1.14
CA ASN A 14 2.85 -6.73 1.99
C ASN A 14 3.09 -6.43 3.48
N TRP A 15 2.01 -6.37 4.26
CA TRP A 15 2.00 -5.99 5.69
C TRP A 15 2.83 -6.88 6.62
N LEU A 16 3.11 -8.14 6.26
CA LEU A 16 4.00 -9.03 7.03
C LEU A 16 5.45 -8.53 7.05
N VAL A 17 5.83 -7.66 6.11
CA VAL A 17 7.13 -6.98 6.14
C VAL A 17 7.25 -6.08 7.38
N ASP A 18 6.15 -5.44 7.80
CA ASP A 18 6.16 -4.54 8.97
C ASP A 18 6.13 -5.28 10.31
N THR A 19 5.86 -6.60 10.32
CA THR A 19 6.00 -7.47 11.50
C THR A 19 7.38 -8.12 11.57
N GLY A 20 8.13 -8.15 10.46
CA GLY A 20 9.39 -8.89 10.34
C GLY A 20 9.20 -10.36 9.98
N ASP A 21 7.97 -10.81 9.67
CA ASP A 21 7.68 -12.19 9.26
C ASP A 21 8.13 -12.46 7.83
N GLU A 22 8.17 -11.44 6.97
CA GLU A 22 8.72 -11.49 5.61
C GLU A 22 9.76 -10.37 5.39
N PRO A 23 10.81 -10.59 4.59
CA PRO A 23 11.75 -9.53 4.25
C PRO A 23 11.12 -8.55 3.24
N PRO A 24 11.48 -7.25 3.28
CA PRO A 24 11.15 -6.32 2.20
C PRO A 24 11.86 -6.74 0.91
N LEU A 25 11.14 -6.81 -0.21
CA LEU A 25 11.73 -7.14 -1.51
C LEU A 25 11.90 -5.91 -2.39
N HIS A 26 11.01 -4.93 -2.27
CA HIS A 26 10.94 -3.79 -3.17
C HIS A 26 11.10 -2.45 -2.48
N HIS A 27 11.05 -2.41 -1.15
CA HIS A 27 10.96 -1.19 -0.35
C HIS A 27 9.78 -0.33 -0.81
N GLY A 28 8.62 -0.98 -0.90
CA GLY A 28 7.38 -0.40 -1.40
C GLY A 28 6.95 -1.00 -2.73
N LEU A 29 7.31 -0.36 -3.85
CA LEU A 29 7.01 -0.83 -5.20
C LEU A 29 8.26 -1.12 -6.00
N SER A 30 8.25 -2.23 -6.74
CA SER A 30 9.30 -2.53 -7.72
C SER A 30 9.23 -1.56 -8.90
N PRO A 31 10.25 -1.49 -9.77
CA PRO A 31 10.16 -0.73 -11.02
C PRO A 31 8.94 -1.13 -11.85
N PHE A 32 8.63 -2.44 -11.91
CA PHE A 32 7.41 -2.93 -12.58
C PHE A 32 6.14 -2.53 -11.81
N GLY A 33 6.17 -2.54 -10.47
CA GLY A 33 5.05 -2.07 -9.64
C GLY A 33 4.67 -0.61 -9.89
N LYS A 34 5.65 0.25 -10.18
CA LYS A 34 5.38 1.64 -10.61
C LYS A 34 4.63 1.68 -11.94
N THR A 35 5.01 0.84 -12.90
CA THR A 35 4.26 0.70 -14.17
C THR A 35 2.85 0.15 -13.94
N VAL A 36 2.67 -0.80 -13.03
CA VAL A 36 1.33 -1.30 -12.63
C VAL A 36 0.49 -0.14 -12.09
N LEU A 37 1.02 0.66 -11.17
CA LEU A 37 0.32 1.81 -10.61
C LEU A 37 -0.07 2.84 -11.68
N GLU A 38 0.86 3.17 -12.58
CA GLU A 38 0.61 4.08 -13.70
C GLU A 38 -0.51 3.57 -14.61
N GLU A 39 -0.52 2.27 -14.92
CA GLU A 39 -1.52 1.65 -15.77
C GLU A 39 -2.89 1.60 -15.09
N MET A 40 -2.94 1.34 -13.78
CA MET A 40 -4.17 1.44 -12.99
C MET A 40 -4.75 2.85 -13.05
N ASN A 41 -3.92 3.88 -12.88
CA ASN A 41 -4.33 5.27 -13.02
C ASN A 41 -4.81 5.59 -14.45
N ARG A 42 -4.12 5.09 -15.49
CA ARG A 42 -4.50 5.28 -16.89
C ARG A 42 -5.86 4.65 -17.23
N LEU A 43 -6.15 3.47 -16.67
CA LEU A 43 -7.39 2.74 -16.89
C LEU A 43 -8.57 3.25 -16.06
N GLY A 44 -8.33 4.13 -15.08
CA GLY A 44 -9.34 4.51 -14.10
C GLY A 44 -9.68 3.36 -13.12
N MET A 45 -8.75 2.43 -12.93
CA MET A 45 -8.93 1.35 -11.96
C MET A 45 -8.52 1.82 -10.56
N ILE A 46 -9.43 1.66 -9.60
CA ILE A 46 -9.18 2.06 -8.21
C ILE A 46 -8.03 1.23 -7.61
N VAL A 47 -7.05 1.92 -7.03
CA VAL A 47 -5.92 1.35 -6.30
C VAL A 47 -6.33 1.14 -4.84
N ASP A 48 -6.17 -0.08 -4.34
CA ASP A 48 -6.52 -0.43 -2.96
C ASP A 48 -5.27 -0.84 -2.16
N LEU A 49 -5.07 -0.17 -1.02
CA LEU A 49 -3.91 -0.29 -0.14
C LEU A 49 -4.14 -1.17 1.08
N ALA A 50 -5.27 -1.87 1.18
CA ALA A 50 -5.40 -2.94 2.17
C ALA A 50 -4.27 -3.97 1.97
N HIS A 51 -3.76 -4.53 3.07
CA HIS A 51 -2.69 -5.56 3.11
C HIS A 51 -1.28 -5.16 2.67
N VAL A 52 -1.04 -3.94 2.19
CA VAL A 52 0.32 -3.53 1.83
C VAL A 52 1.15 -3.15 3.06
N SER A 53 2.47 -3.10 2.93
CA SER A 53 3.33 -2.53 3.97
C SER A 53 3.16 -1.01 4.10
N VAL A 54 3.55 -0.44 5.24
CA VAL A 54 3.52 1.03 5.47
C VAL A 54 4.39 1.76 4.43
N GLU A 55 5.53 1.19 4.04
CA GLU A 55 6.38 1.76 3.00
C GLU A 55 5.68 1.77 1.64
N THR A 56 5.03 0.66 1.25
CA THR A 56 4.20 0.60 0.05
C THR A 56 3.07 1.64 0.07
N MET A 57 2.40 1.84 1.22
CA MET A 57 1.35 2.86 1.35
C MET A 57 1.90 4.25 0.99
N LYS A 58 3.04 4.64 1.55
CA LYS A 58 3.67 5.95 1.34
C LYS A 58 4.16 6.12 -0.09
N VAL A 59 4.80 5.10 -0.66
CA VAL A 59 5.25 5.13 -2.06
C VAL A 59 4.07 5.30 -3.00
N VAL A 60 3.00 4.53 -2.84
CA VAL A 60 1.81 4.64 -3.71
C VAL A 60 1.15 6.00 -3.56
N LEU A 61 0.93 6.49 -2.33
CA LEU A 61 0.33 7.81 -2.09
C LEU A 61 1.16 8.95 -2.69
N SER A 62 2.50 8.85 -2.70
CA SER A 62 3.36 9.86 -3.31
C SER A 62 3.38 9.85 -4.85
N LEU A 63 3.06 8.71 -5.48
CA LEU A 63 3.18 8.52 -6.92
C LEU A 63 1.82 8.51 -7.64
N SER A 64 0.74 8.15 -6.96
CA SER A 64 -0.56 7.98 -7.61
C SER A 64 -1.15 9.32 -8.04
N LYS A 65 -1.70 9.34 -9.25
CA LYS A 65 -2.33 10.53 -9.86
C LYS A 65 -3.85 10.55 -9.68
N ALA A 66 -4.41 9.53 -9.04
CA ALA A 66 -5.84 9.37 -8.81
C ALA A 66 -6.09 8.96 -7.34
N PRO A 67 -7.31 9.20 -6.82
CA PRO A 67 -7.66 8.76 -5.48
C PRO A 67 -7.47 7.25 -5.29
N ILE A 68 -6.93 6.89 -4.13
CA ILE A 68 -6.77 5.50 -3.67
C ILE A 68 -7.85 5.16 -2.64
N ILE A 69 -7.95 3.89 -2.27
CA ILE A 69 -8.78 3.45 -1.14
C ILE A 69 -8.00 2.52 -0.21
N PHE A 70 -8.52 2.38 1.01
CA PHE A 70 -8.32 1.20 1.83
C PHE A 70 -9.68 0.52 1.93
N SER A 71 -9.89 -0.56 1.18
CA SER A 71 -11.20 -1.24 1.12
C SER A 71 -11.59 -1.83 2.48
N HIS A 72 -10.61 -2.31 3.26
CA HIS A 72 -10.79 -2.83 4.62
C HIS A 72 -9.53 -2.68 5.49
N SER A 73 -9.37 -1.51 6.10
CA SER A 73 -8.38 -1.26 7.16
C SER A 73 -9.01 -0.45 8.30
N SER A 74 -8.38 -0.46 9.48
CA SER A 74 -8.73 0.42 10.60
C SER A 74 -7.60 1.41 10.90
N ALA A 75 -7.80 2.30 11.87
CA ALA A 75 -6.75 3.22 12.33
C ALA A 75 -5.77 2.52 13.29
N TYR A 76 -4.47 2.64 13.04
CA TYR A 76 -3.43 2.00 13.85
C TYR A 76 -3.44 2.52 15.30
N SER A 77 -3.72 3.81 15.49
CA SER A 77 -3.82 4.46 16.80
C SER A 77 -4.93 3.88 17.69
N LEU A 78 -5.98 3.30 17.10
CA LEU A 78 -7.06 2.63 17.83
C LEU A 78 -6.77 1.14 18.08
N CYS A 79 -6.10 0.48 17.15
CA CYS A 79 -5.72 -0.93 17.26
C CYS A 79 -4.34 -1.12 16.59
N PRO A 80 -3.25 -1.36 17.34
CA PRO A 80 -1.89 -1.33 16.84
C PRO A 80 -1.48 -2.60 16.07
N HIS A 81 -2.30 -3.00 15.09
CA HIS A 81 -2.02 -4.11 14.17
C HIS A 81 -1.41 -3.57 12.88
N ARG A 82 -0.39 -4.23 12.32
CA ARG A 82 0.30 -3.80 11.08
C ARG A 82 -0.55 -3.76 9.80
N ARG A 83 -1.82 -4.20 9.84
CA ARG A 83 -2.77 -4.04 8.73
C ARG A 83 -3.55 -2.71 8.81
N ASN A 84 -3.46 -2.04 9.95
CA ASN A 84 -4.12 -0.78 10.21
C ASN A 84 -3.22 0.38 9.82
N VAL A 85 -3.85 1.47 9.41
CA VAL A 85 -3.20 2.60 8.77
C VAL A 85 -2.64 3.54 9.84
N PRO A 86 -1.33 3.85 9.82
CA PRO A 86 -0.75 4.86 10.69
C PRO A 86 -1.32 6.27 10.45
N ASP A 87 -1.37 7.10 11.49
CA ASP A 87 -1.96 8.43 11.41
C ASP A 87 -1.24 9.37 10.42
N ASP A 88 0.08 9.20 10.22
CA ASP A 88 0.84 9.94 9.19
C ASP A 88 0.39 9.53 7.78
N VAL A 89 0.14 8.25 7.54
CA VAL A 89 -0.41 7.75 6.27
C VAL A 89 -1.84 8.23 6.07
N LEU A 90 -2.69 8.20 7.10
CA LEU A 90 -4.07 8.71 7.01
C LEU A 90 -4.11 10.20 6.60
N ARG A 91 -3.16 11.02 7.09
CA ARG A 91 -3.05 12.43 6.68
C ARG A 91 -2.68 12.57 5.20
N MET A 92 -1.86 11.67 4.65
CA MET A 92 -1.50 11.66 3.22
C MET A 92 -2.67 11.27 2.30
N VAL A 93 -3.70 10.59 2.82
CA VAL A 93 -4.89 10.24 2.02
C VAL A 93 -5.77 11.47 1.74
N VAL A 94 -5.75 12.45 2.64
CA VAL A 94 -6.61 13.64 2.57
C VAL A 94 -5.94 14.80 1.81
N SER A 95 -4.63 14.72 1.56
CA SER A 95 -3.84 15.72 0.83
C SER A 95 -3.91 15.55 -0.67
#